data_AF-A0A359CS50-F1
#
_entry.id   AF-A0A359CS50-F1
#
_cell.length_a   1.000
_cell.length_b   1.000
_cell.length_c   1.000
_cell.angle_alpha   90.00
_cell.angle_beta   90.00
_cell.angle_gamma   90.00
#
_symmetry.space_group_name_H-M   'P 1'
#
loop_
_entity.id
_entity.type
_entity.pdbx_description
1 polymer ?
#
loop_
_entity_poly.entity_id
_entity_poly.type
_entity_poly.pdbx_seq_one_letter_code
_entity_poly.pdbx_strand_id
1 'polypeptide(L)' 'FESAVKKMKYMNNIINSLPGNDCGQCGSPSCRAFAEDVVKGLSSLNECKFIR' A
#
# COMPACT_ATOMS: atom_id res chain seq x y z
N PHE A 1 -21.07 3.19 5.19
CA PHE A 1 -20.32 1.95 4.93
C PHE A 1 -19.43 2.12 3.72
N GLU A 2 -18.13 1.94 3.87
CA GLU A 2 -17.22 1.87 2.74
C GLU A 2 -17.34 0.47 2.12
N SER A 3 -17.73 0.38 0.85
CA SER A 3 -17.94 -0.94 0.21
C SER A 3 -16.61 -1.66 -0.01
N ALA A 4 -16.63 -2.99 0.03
CA ALA A 4 -15.45 -3.80 -0.28
C ALA A 4 -14.82 -3.42 -1.62
N VAL A 5 -15.65 -3.06 -2.61
CA VAL A 5 -15.21 -2.55 -3.92
C VAL A 5 -14.39 -1.27 -3.82
N LYS A 6 -14.78 -0.31 -2.97
CA LYS A 6 -14.02 0.94 -2.76
C LYS A 6 -12.64 0.65 -2.16
N LYS A 7 -12.57 -0.22 -1.14
CA LYS A 7 -11.30 -0.62 -0.51
C LYS A 7 -10.37 -1.31 -1.50
N MET A 8 -10.89 -2.23 -2.31
CA MET A 8 -10.11 -2.88 -3.37
C MET A 8 -9.59 -1.90 -4.42
N LYS A 9 -10.41 -0.95 -4.86
CA LYS A 9 -9.99 0.09 -5.80
C LYS A 9 -8.89 0.97 -5.23
N TYR A 10 -9.02 1.37 -3.96
CA TYR A 10 -8.00 2.18 -3.29
C TYR A 10 -6.68 1.42 -3.11
N MET A 11 -6.75 0.14 -2.70
CA MET A 11 -5.57 -0.72 -2.59
C MET A 11 -4.85 -0.86 -3.94
N ASN A 12 -5.58 -1.09 -5.02
CA ASN A 12 -4.99 -1.19 -6.37
C ASN A 12 -4.30 0.12 -6.79
N ASN A 13 -4.88 1.28 -6.46
CA ASN A 13 -4.24 2.57 -6.73
C ASN A 13 -2.91 2.68 -5.98
N ILE A 14 -2.88 2.30 -4.69
CA ILE A 14 -1.65 2.30 -3.90
C ILE A 14 -0.61 1.35 -4.52
N ILE A 15 -0.99 0.11 -4.83
CA ILE A 15 -0.08 -0.88 -5.45
C ILE A 15 0.53 -0.33 -6.74
N ASN A 16 -0.25 0.36 -7.58
CA ASN A 16 0.24 0.96 -8.82
C ASN A 16 1.17 2.16 -8.62
N SER A 17 1.09 2.83 -7.46
CA SER A 17 2.01 3.92 -7.07
C SER A 17 3.32 3.41 -6.45
N LEU A 18 3.34 2.15 -5.98
CA LEU A 18 4.51 1.54 -5.36
C LEU A 18 5.51 1.04 -6.42
N PRO A 19 6.81 0.93 -6.05
CA PRO A 19 7.85 0.51 -7.00
C PRO A 19 7.75 -0.96 -7.44
N GLY A 20 7.03 -1.82 -6.70
CA GLY A 20 6.85 -3.24 -7.02
C GLY A 20 8.11 -4.10 -6.87
N ASN A 21 9.15 -3.61 -6.18
CA ASN A 21 10.44 -4.29 -6.02
C ASN A 21 10.59 -5.06 -4.69
N ASP A 22 9.56 -5.01 -3.84
CA ASP A 22 9.50 -5.69 -2.54
C ASP A 22 10.74 -5.49 -1.64
N CYS A 23 11.32 -4.27 -1.64
CA CYS A 23 12.55 -3.98 -0.90
C CYS A 23 12.44 -3.95 0.64
N GLY A 24 11.23 -3.99 1.21
CA GLY A 24 11.01 -4.05 2.66
C GLY A 24 11.37 -2.82 3.48
N GLN A 25 11.80 -1.71 2.86
CA GLN A 25 12.24 -0.49 3.59
C GLN A 25 11.12 0.22 4.37
N CYS A 26 9.86 -0.05 4.06
CA CYS A 26 8.69 0.44 4.79
C CYS A 26 8.27 -0.46 5.97
N GLY A 27 8.96 -1.60 6.19
CA GLY A 27 8.65 -2.55 7.27
C GLY A 27 7.70 -3.68 6.88
N SER A 28 7.04 -3.63 5.72
CA SER A 28 6.17 -4.71 5.22
C SER A 28 6.94 -5.68 4.31
N PRO A 29 6.55 -6.97 4.23
CA PRO A 29 7.26 -8.01 3.48
C PRO A 29 7.08 -7.94 1.95
N SER A 30 6.15 -7.13 1.45
CA SER A 30 5.97 -6.84 0.01
C SER A 30 5.25 -5.51 -0.18
N CYS A 31 5.30 -4.95 -1.38
CA CYS A 31 4.56 -3.74 -1.76
C CYS A 31 3.04 -3.96 -1.60
N ARG A 32 2.56 -5.16 -1.92
CA ARG A 32 1.15 -5.53 -1.73
C ARG A 32 0.78 -5.56 -0.23
N ALA A 33 1.63 -6.13 0.62
CA ALA A 33 1.41 -6.12 2.07
C ALA A 33 1.39 -4.68 2.61
N PHE A 34 2.34 -3.85 2.20
CA PHE A 34 2.36 -2.42 2.57
C PHE A 34 1.09 -1.69 2.12
N ALA A 35 0.61 -1.94 0.89
CA ALA A 35 -0.63 -1.35 0.40
C ALA A 35 -1.85 -1.76 1.26
N GLU A 36 -1.90 -3.01 1.74
CA GLU A 36 -2.93 -3.46 2.68
C GLU A 36 -2.81 -2.74 4.03
N ASP A 37 -1.59 -2.55 4.54
CA ASP A 37 -1.33 -1.83 5.79
C ASP A 37 -1.82 -0.39 5.72
N VAL A 38 -1.57 0.31 4.60
CA VAL A 38 -2.08 1.66 4.33
C VAL A 38 -3.61 1.69 4.28
N VAL A 39 -4.25 0.74 3.59
CA VAL A 39 -5.73 0.64 3.52
C VAL A 39 -6.36 0.35 4.88
N LYS A 40 -5.66 -0.40 5.74
CA LYS A 40 -6.08 -0.70 7.12
C LYS A 40 -5.78 0.44 8.09
N GLY A 41 -5.04 1.48 7.68
CA GLY A 41 -4.62 2.59 8.54
C GLY A 41 -3.49 2.22 9.51
N LEU A 42 -2.74 1.15 9.23
CA LEU A 42 -1.60 0.70 10.03
C LEU A 42 -0.30 1.39 9.65
N SER A 43 -0.19 1.86 8.41
CA SER A 43 0.96 2.59 7.88
C SER A 43 0.52 3.79 7.05
N SER A 44 1.39 4.77 6.94
CA SER A 44 1.19 5.91 6.06
C SER A 44 1.92 5.70 4.72
N LEU A 45 1.29 6.14 3.62
CA LEU A 45 1.81 5.95 2.27
C LEU A 45 3.23 6.55 2.06
N ASN A 46 3.56 7.61 2.80
CA ASN A 46 4.86 8.29 2.78
C ASN A 46 6.01 7.51 3.45
N GLU A 47 5.73 6.37 4.09
CA GLU A 47 6.76 5.49 4.66
C GLU A 47 7.53 4.74 3.56
N CYS A 48 6.94 4.57 2.37
CA CYS A 48 7.67 4.05 1.23
C CYS A 48 8.59 5.14 0.64
N LYS A 49 9.91 4.99 0.83
CA LYS A 49 10.94 5.93 0.32
C LYS A 49 11.06 6.00 -1.20
N PHE A 50 10.41 5.10 -1.91
CA PHE A 50 10.48 4.97 -3.37
C PHE A 50 9.15 5.26 -4.06
N ILE A 51 8.14 5.68 -3.29
CA ILE A 51 6.85 6.04 -3.85
C ILE A 51 6.99 7.31 -4.72
N ARG A 52 6.25 7.35 -5.83
CA ARG A 52 6.16 8.49 -6.73
C ARG A 52 4.92 9.32 -6.46
#